data_AF-A0A511IY96-F1
#
_entry.id   AF-A0A511IY96-F1
#
_cell.length_a   1.000
_cell.length_b   1.000
_cell.length_c   1.000
_cell.angle_alpha   90.00
_cell.angle_beta   90.00
_cell.angle_gamma   90.00
#
_symmetry.space_group_name_H-M   'P 1'
#
loop_
_entity.id
_entity.type
_entity.pdbx_description
1 polymer ?
#
loop_
_entity_poly.entity_id
_entity_poly.type
_entity_poly.pdbx_seq_one_letter_code
_entity_poly.pdbx_strand_id
1 'polypeptide(L)'
;MRVYTKEVDLDNTEDERGKITPAYGLTTPNIVTDTGKYKILTSAEEAPDTRFDDWVATETKEKMENIAKTPFPLLYLTVEENDKISAVATDLSTYIEQMEAKFITGVEPLSKWDEFVSTIESMGIKDYVKVYQTAYDRWKEN
;
A
#
# COMPACT_ATOMS: atom_id res chain seq x y z
N MET A 1 26.39 -5.47 11.50
CA MET A 1 26.91 -4.75 12.67
C MET A 1 27.29 -3.35 12.21
N ARG A 2 26.57 -2.32 12.63
CA ARG A 2 26.94 -0.91 12.36
C ARG A 2 27.73 -0.43 13.57
N VAL A 3 28.88 0.22 13.35
CA VAL A 3 29.75 0.73 14.41
C VAL A 3 29.60 2.24 14.45
N TYR A 4 29.17 2.79 15.59
CA TYR A 4 28.94 4.22 15.79
C TYR A 4 30.16 4.88 16.44
N THR A 5 30.31 6.19 16.24
CA THR A 5 31.33 7.01 16.90
C THR A 5 31.02 7.16 18.39
N LYS A 6 32.05 7.41 19.22
CA LYS A 6 31.95 7.47 20.69
C LYS A 6 31.02 8.58 21.24
N GLU A 7 30.51 9.43 20.36
CA GLU A 7 29.70 10.62 20.68
C GLU A 7 28.19 10.33 20.57
N VAL A 8 27.80 9.18 20.02
CA VAL A 8 26.39 8.79 19.89
C VAL A 8 25.94 8.14 21.19
N ASP A 9 24.93 8.73 21.83
CA ASP A 9 24.21 8.10 22.92
C ASP A 9 23.49 6.86 22.41
N LEU A 10 23.92 5.69 22.89
CA LEU A 10 23.38 4.40 22.46
C LEU A 10 22.02 4.09 23.11
N ASP A 11 21.69 4.74 24.22
CA ASP A 11 20.39 4.59 24.89
C ASP A 11 19.30 5.45 24.25
N ASN A 12 19.69 6.49 23.49
CA ASN A 12 18.81 7.43 22.81
C ASN A 12 19.32 7.80 21.41
N THR A 13 19.59 6.78 20.60
CA THR A 13 20.19 6.92 19.26
C THR A 13 19.35 7.74 18.29
N GLU A 14 18.02 7.79 18.45
CA GLU A 14 17.12 8.49 17.54
C GLU A 14 17.18 10.02 17.69
N ASP A 15 17.42 10.54 18.90
CA ASP A 15 17.58 11.99 19.14
C ASP A 15 18.85 12.56 18.48
N GLU A 16 19.95 11.80 18.48
CA GLU A 16 21.20 12.21 17.82
C GLU A 16 21.09 12.06 16.29
N ARG A 17 20.41 11.03 15.79
CA ARG A 17 20.13 10.88 14.36
C ARG A 17 19.26 12.02 13.82
N GLY A 18 18.29 12.49 14.61
CA GLY A 18 17.45 13.64 14.26
C GLY A 18 18.22 14.95 14.08
N LYS A 19 19.42 15.08 14.67
CA LYS A 19 20.25 16.29 14.61
C LYS A 19 21.22 16.33 13.43
N ILE A 20 21.67 15.18 12.91
CA ILE A 20 22.82 15.12 11.99
C ILE A 20 22.42 15.20 10.52
N THR A 21 21.27 14.69 10.09
CA THR A 21 20.72 14.97 8.74
C THR A 21 19.29 14.44 8.56
N PRO A 22 18.36 15.19 7.93
CA PRO A 22 17.26 14.58 7.21
C PRO A 22 17.83 14.03 5.88
N ALA A 23 18.35 12.81 5.90
CA ALA A 23 18.68 11.96 4.74
C ALA A 23 18.98 12.71 3.42
N TYR A 24 20.10 13.43 3.31
CA TYR A 24 20.49 14.06 2.05
C TYR A 24 20.93 12.99 1.03
N GLY A 25 20.12 12.76 -0.01
CA GLY A 25 20.43 11.83 -1.11
C GLY A 25 19.46 10.64 -1.29
N LEU A 26 18.46 10.50 -0.43
CA LEU A 26 17.29 9.63 -0.65
C LEU A 26 16.04 10.52 -0.64
N THR A 27 15.05 10.22 -1.48
CA THR A 27 13.97 11.15 -1.87
C THR A 27 12.97 11.53 -0.77
N THR A 28 13.12 11.07 0.46
CA THR A 28 12.29 11.46 1.62
C THR A 28 13.02 11.19 2.94
N PRO A 29 12.82 12.00 4.00
CA PRO A 29 13.20 11.61 5.35
C PRO A 29 12.56 10.26 5.70
N ASN A 30 13.37 9.25 6.00
CA ASN A 30 12.89 7.94 6.45
C ASN A 30 13.31 7.69 7.90
N ILE A 31 12.38 7.20 8.71
CA ILE A 31 12.73 6.55 9.97
C ILE A 31 13.21 5.16 9.60
N VAL A 32 14.50 4.89 9.79
CA VAL A 32 15.00 3.51 9.74
C VAL A 32 14.74 2.92 11.10
N THR A 33 13.58 2.28 11.26
CA THR A 33 13.22 1.58 12.49
C THR A 33 14.12 0.36 12.65
N ASP A 34 14.72 0.25 13.83
CA ASP A 34 15.68 -0.80 14.15
C ASP A 34 14.99 -2.10 14.59
N THR A 35 14.21 -2.68 13.68
CA THR A 35 13.28 -3.78 13.99
C THR A 35 13.83 -5.13 13.54
N GLY A 36 13.52 -6.17 14.32
CA GLY A 36 13.86 -7.55 13.98
C GLY A 36 15.36 -7.82 13.83
N LYS A 37 15.77 -8.41 12.71
CA LYS A 37 17.15 -8.90 12.47
C LYS A 37 18.20 -7.80 12.27
N TYR A 38 17.79 -6.55 12.19
CA TYR A 38 18.67 -5.42 11.87
C TYR A 38 19.12 -4.61 13.09
N LYS A 39 18.71 -5.04 14.30
CA LYS A 39 19.02 -4.40 15.57
C LYS A 39 20.48 -4.02 15.75
N ILE A 40 20.71 -2.77 16.10
CA ILE A 40 21.98 -2.21 16.49
C ILE A 40 22.26 -2.69 17.91
N LEU A 41 23.27 -3.53 18.02
CA LEU A 41 23.82 -3.91 19.31
C LEU A 41 24.95 -2.94 19.66
N THR A 42 24.93 -2.44 20.88
CA THR A 42 25.99 -1.63 21.52
C THR A 42 27.28 -2.45 21.72
N SER A 43 27.16 -3.76 21.89
CA SER A 43 28.26 -4.73 21.94
C SER A 43 27.85 -6.07 21.34
N ALA A 44 28.82 -6.91 20.93
CA ALA A 44 28.54 -8.18 20.27
C ALA A 44 27.83 -9.22 21.17
N GLU A 45 27.86 -9.01 22.49
CA GLU A 45 27.34 -9.94 23.51
C GLU A 45 26.00 -9.47 24.13
N GLU A 46 25.56 -8.24 23.84
CA GLU A 46 24.34 -7.68 24.42
C GLU A 46 23.09 -8.23 23.73
N ALA A 47 22.06 -8.51 24.52
CA ALA A 47 20.76 -8.92 23.99
C ALA A 47 20.10 -7.72 23.27
N PRO A 48 19.43 -7.95 22.14
CA PRO A 48 18.74 -6.88 21.43
C PRO A 48 17.63 -6.26 22.30
N ASP A 49 17.58 -4.94 22.41
CA ASP A 49 16.48 -4.23 23.06
C ASP A 49 15.17 -4.41 22.27
N THR A 50 14.17 -5.06 22.86
CA THR A 50 12.85 -5.32 22.26
C THR A 50 11.75 -4.38 22.70
N ARG A 51 12.01 -3.41 23.59
CA ARG A 51 10.97 -2.56 24.20
C ARG A 51 10.03 -1.92 23.17
N PHE A 52 10.58 -1.37 22.09
CA PHE A 52 9.79 -0.76 21.02
C PHE A 52 9.02 -1.79 20.18
N ASP A 53 9.65 -2.93 19.85
CA ASP A 53 8.97 -4.00 19.11
C ASP A 53 7.80 -4.59 19.91
N ASP A 54 8.02 -4.80 21.21
CA ASP A 54 7.01 -5.33 22.14
C ASP A 54 5.85 -4.33 22.30
N TRP A 55 6.15 -3.04 22.36
CA TRP A 55 5.15 -1.98 22.34
C TRP A 55 4.36 -1.97 21.03
N VAL A 56 5.02 -1.97 19.87
CA VAL A 56 4.36 -2.00 18.55
C VAL A 56 3.47 -3.24 18.40
N ALA A 57 3.94 -4.41 18.83
CA ALA A 57 3.16 -5.65 18.79
C ALA A 57 1.92 -5.56 19.69
N THR A 58 2.06 -5.02 20.90
CA THR A 58 0.93 -4.83 21.83
C THR A 58 -0.08 -3.84 21.27
N GLU A 59 0.36 -2.69 20.77
CA GLU A 59 -0.49 -1.66 20.17
C GLU A 59 -1.22 -2.17 18.92
N THR A 60 -0.51 -2.91 18.06
CA THR A 60 -1.09 -3.52 16.86
C THR A 60 -2.17 -4.53 17.26
N LYS A 61 -1.91 -5.36 18.26
CA LYS A 61 -2.87 -6.34 18.77
C LYS A 61 -4.11 -5.69 19.39
N GLU A 62 -3.92 -4.67 20.23
CA GLU A 62 -5.03 -4.05 20.96
C GLU A 62 -5.87 -3.13 20.08
N LYS A 63 -5.26 -2.41 19.13
CA LYS A 63 -5.93 -1.33 18.38
C LYS A 63 -6.18 -1.65 16.91
N MET A 64 -5.43 -2.56 16.31
CA MET A 64 -5.45 -2.78 14.86
C MET A 64 -5.99 -4.16 14.47
N GLU A 65 -5.67 -5.25 15.18
CA GLU A 65 -6.05 -6.61 14.77
C GLU A 65 -7.57 -6.79 14.60
N ASN A 66 -8.39 -6.21 15.46
CA ASN A 66 -9.84 -6.33 15.42
C ASN A 66 -10.50 -5.56 14.26
N ILE A 67 -9.83 -4.52 13.74
CA ILE A 67 -10.32 -3.70 12.62
C ILE A 67 -9.61 -4.02 11.31
N ALA A 68 -8.47 -4.71 11.37
CA ALA A 68 -7.69 -5.10 10.22
C ALA A 68 -8.51 -6.03 9.33
N LYS A 69 -8.59 -5.66 8.05
CA LYS A 69 -9.17 -6.50 7.00
C LYS A 69 -8.05 -6.87 6.05
N THR A 70 -8.10 -8.11 5.56
CA THR A 70 -7.21 -8.54 4.47
C THR A 70 -7.45 -7.61 3.27
N PRO A 71 -6.41 -6.93 2.77
CA PRO A 71 -6.54 -6.08 1.60
C PRO A 71 -6.90 -6.93 0.38
N PHE A 72 -7.45 -6.29 -0.65
CA PHE A 72 -7.62 -6.96 -1.93
C PHE A 72 -6.23 -7.43 -2.43
N PRO A 73 -6.09 -8.71 -2.80
CA PRO A 73 -4.79 -9.28 -3.15
C PRO A 73 -4.26 -8.73 -4.47
N LEU A 74 -2.94 -8.83 -4.65
CA LEU A 74 -2.33 -8.63 -5.96
C LEU A 74 -2.69 -9.82 -6.85
N LEU A 75 -3.53 -9.58 -7.85
CA LEU A 75 -3.97 -10.58 -8.80
C LEU A 75 -3.07 -10.59 -10.03
N TYR A 76 -2.67 -11.79 -10.45
CA TYR A 76 -1.93 -11.99 -11.68
C TYR A 76 -2.88 -12.58 -12.73
N LEU A 77 -3.10 -11.85 -13.81
CA LEU A 77 -3.87 -12.31 -14.95
C LEU A 77 -3.02 -13.20 -15.87
N THR A 78 -3.64 -14.14 -16.57
CA THR A 78 -2.99 -14.84 -17.69
C THR A 78 -2.82 -13.90 -18.88
N VAL A 79 -2.02 -14.31 -19.88
CA VAL A 79 -1.84 -13.53 -21.11
C VAL A 79 -3.16 -13.33 -21.83
N GLU A 80 -3.96 -14.39 -21.95
CA GLU A 80 -5.27 -14.36 -22.62
C GLU A 80 -6.29 -13.50 -21.87
N GLU A 81 -6.28 -13.57 -20.53
CA GLU A 81 -7.10 -12.72 -19.67
C GLU A 81 -6.76 -11.24 -19.86
N ASN A 82 -5.47 -10.92 -19.89
CA ASN A 82 -4.97 -9.55 -20.05
C ASN A 82 -5.27 -9.00 -21.46
N ASP A 83 -4.99 -9.79 -22.50
CA ASP A 83 -5.27 -9.42 -23.90
C ASP A 83 -6.75 -9.10 -24.10
N LYS A 84 -7.63 -9.90 -23.50
CA LYS A 84 -9.09 -9.71 -23.59
C LYS A 84 -9.56 -8.38 -23.00
N ILE A 85 -8.96 -7.93 -21.91
CA ILE A 85 -9.46 -6.75 -21.18
C ILE A 85 -8.65 -5.48 -21.43
N SER A 86 -7.46 -5.56 -22.02
CA SER A 86 -6.54 -4.42 -22.19
C SER A 86 -7.15 -3.23 -22.95
N ALA A 87 -7.83 -3.51 -24.07
CA ALA A 87 -8.53 -2.51 -24.86
C ALA A 87 -9.72 -1.92 -24.09
N VAL A 88 -10.54 -2.78 -23.49
CA VAL A 88 -11.72 -2.42 -22.70
C VAL A 88 -11.34 -1.56 -21.48
N ALA A 89 -10.22 -1.86 -20.84
CA ALA A 89 -9.73 -1.17 -19.65
C ALA A 89 -9.39 0.30 -19.93
N THR A 90 -8.70 0.56 -21.05
CA THR A 90 -8.26 1.92 -21.42
C THR A 90 -9.44 2.81 -21.73
N ASP A 91 -10.38 2.31 -22.53
CA ASP A 91 -11.58 3.05 -22.91
C ASP A 91 -12.48 3.32 -21.70
N LEU A 92 -12.69 2.30 -20.85
CA LEU A 92 -13.46 2.44 -19.60
C LEU A 92 -12.84 3.47 -18.67
N SER A 93 -11.52 3.40 -18.41
CA SER A 93 -10.83 4.36 -17.52
C SER A 93 -11.04 5.78 -18.02
N THR A 94 -10.84 6.00 -19.32
CA THR A 94 -10.98 7.31 -19.95
C THR A 94 -12.41 7.86 -19.80
N TYR A 95 -13.43 7.04 -20.06
CA TYR A 95 -14.82 7.46 -19.92
C TYR A 95 -15.20 7.74 -18.47
N ILE A 96 -14.78 6.88 -17.53
CA ILE A 96 -15.05 7.03 -16.10
C ILE A 96 -14.43 8.33 -15.58
N GLU A 97 -13.15 8.58 -15.86
CA GLU A 97 -12.45 9.80 -15.43
C GLU A 97 -13.14 11.08 -15.97
N GLN A 98 -13.56 11.06 -17.24
CA GLN A 98 -14.28 12.18 -17.84
C GLN A 98 -15.64 12.42 -17.19
N MET A 99 -16.40 11.36 -16.93
CA MET A 99 -17.73 11.47 -16.33
C MET A 99 -17.66 11.85 -14.86
N GLU A 100 -16.69 11.32 -14.11
CA GLU A 100 -16.37 11.73 -12.75
C GLU A 100 -16.12 13.24 -12.68
N ALA A 101 -15.25 13.77 -13.56
CA ALA A 101 -14.99 15.21 -13.61
C ALA A 101 -16.26 16.03 -13.91
N LYS A 102 -17.12 15.57 -14.83
CA LYS A 102 -18.38 16.24 -15.16
C LYS A 102 -19.39 16.20 -14.01
N PHE A 103 -19.47 15.10 -13.27
CA PHE A 103 -20.33 14.98 -12.09
C PHE A 103 -19.86 15.90 -10.96
N ILE A 104 -18.55 15.96 -10.69
CA ILE A 104 -17.97 16.82 -9.64
C ILE A 104 -18.17 18.31 -9.98
N THR A 105 -17.94 18.69 -11.23
CA THR A 105 -18.06 20.09 -11.69
C THR A 105 -19.51 20.52 -11.94
N GLY A 106 -20.47 19.59 -11.91
CA GLY A 106 -21.88 19.87 -12.17
C GLY A 106 -22.22 20.09 -13.64
N VAL A 107 -21.30 19.80 -14.56
CA VAL A 107 -21.57 19.81 -16.02
C VAL A 107 -22.61 18.73 -16.36
N GLU A 108 -22.56 17.59 -15.67
CA GLU A 108 -23.56 16.53 -15.75
C GLU A 108 -24.24 16.36 -14.37
N PRO A 109 -25.58 16.43 -14.27
CA PRO A 109 -26.26 16.14 -13.01
C PRO A 109 -26.20 14.65 -12.64
N LEU A 110 -26.11 14.36 -11.34
CA LEU A 110 -26.16 12.98 -10.81
C LEU A 110 -27.47 12.25 -11.11
N SER A 111 -28.52 12.93 -11.55
CA SER A 111 -29.74 12.27 -12.07
C SER A 111 -29.47 11.41 -13.31
N LYS A 112 -28.34 11.60 -14.00
CA LYS A 112 -27.91 10.76 -15.13
C LYS A 112 -27.02 9.58 -14.73
N TRP A 113 -26.94 9.26 -13.45
CA TRP A 113 -26.13 8.14 -12.96
C TRP A 113 -26.47 6.81 -13.64
N ASP A 114 -27.74 6.50 -13.81
CA ASP A 114 -28.16 5.23 -14.42
C ASP A 114 -27.76 5.13 -15.91
N GLU A 115 -27.73 6.26 -16.63
CA GLU A 115 -27.24 6.32 -18.02
C GLU A 115 -25.73 6.08 -18.08
N PHE A 116 -24.97 6.67 -17.14
CA PHE A 116 -23.54 6.40 -16.99
C PHE A 116 -23.27 4.91 -16.73
N VAL A 117 -24.02 4.29 -15.81
CA VAL A 117 -23.92 2.85 -15.53
C VAL A 117 -24.23 2.03 -16.77
N SER A 118 -25.33 2.32 -17.47
CA SER A 118 -25.68 1.63 -18.72
C SER A 118 -24.60 1.75 -19.80
N THR A 119 -23.89 2.88 -19.84
CA THR A 119 -22.82 3.12 -20.80
C THR A 119 -21.59 2.26 -20.49
N ILE A 120 -21.11 2.26 -19.24
CA ILE A 120 -19.96 1.41 -18.85
C ILE A 120 -20.28 -0.08 -18.98
N GLU A 121 -21.55 -0.48 -18.77
CA GLU A 121 -22.01 -1.83 -19.05
C GLU A 121 -21.88 -2.19 -20.53
N SER A 122 -22.30 -1.28 -21.42
CA SER A 122 -22.19 -1.46 -22.87
C SER A 122 -20.74 -1.47 -23.36
N MET A 123 -19.84 -0.81 -22.64
CA MET A 123 -18.40 -0.82 -22.90
C MET A 123 -17.70 -2.11 -22.44
N GLY A 124 -18.40 -3.01 -21.75
CA GLY A 124 -17.86 -4.33 -21.37
C GLY A 124 -17.29 -4.42 -19.94
N ILE A 125 -17.65 -3.51 -19.03
CA ILE A 125 -17.22 -3.58 -17.61
C ILE A 125 -17.55 -4.93 -16.96
N LYS A 126 -18.64 -5.60 -17.38
CA LYS A 126 -19.02 -6.93 -16.85
C LYS A 126 -17.98 -7.99 -17.18
N ASP A 127 -17.44 -7.97 -18.40
CA ASP A 127 -16.38 -8.89 -18.80
C ASP A 127 -15.07 -8.58 -18.07
N TYR A 128 -14.75 -7.29 -17.91
CA TYR A 128 -13.61 -6.84 -17.12
C TYR A 128 -13.67 -7.37 -15.68
N VAL A 129 -14.78 -7.14 -14.98
CA VAL A 129 -14.99 -7.62 -13.59
C VAL A 129 -14.91 -9.14 -13.52
N LYS A 130 -15.50 -9.85 -14.49
CA LYS A 130 -15.48 -11.31 -14.52
C LYS A 130 -14.06 -11.88 -14.63
N VAL A 131 -13.19 -11.27 -15.43
CA VAL A 131 -11.79 -11.70 -15.56
C VAL A 131 -11.04 -11.52 -14.22
N TYR A 132 -11.22 -10.38 -13.55
CA TYR A 132 -10.63 -10.17 -12.23
C TYR A 132 -11.23 -11.10 -11.16
N GLN A 133 -12.52 -11.43 -11.25
CA GLN A 133 -13.13 -12.41 -10.35
C GLN A 133 -12.51 -13.79 -10.53
N THR A 134 -12.30 -14.26 -11.77
CA THR A 134 -11.61 -15.52 -12.04
C THR A 134 -10.20 -15.54 -11.46
N ALA A 135 -9.45 -14.44 -11.62
CA ALA A 135 -8.11 -14.32 -11.07
C ALA A 135 -8.12 -14.30 -9.52
N TYR A 136 -9.15 -13.68 -8.92
CA TYR A 136 -9.36 -13.68 -7.48
C TYR A 136 -9.68 -15.08 -6.95
N ASP A 137 -10.57 -15.81 -7.62
CA ASP A 137 -10.94 -17.17 -7.25
C ASP A 137 -9.70 -18.08 -7.33
N ARG A 138 -8.88 -17.94 -8.39
CA ARG A 138 -7.57 -18.60 -8.51
C ARG A 138 -6.62 -18.24 -7.36
N TRP A 139 -6.54 -16.98 -6.95
CA TRP A 139 -5.73 -16.58 -5.80
C TRP A 139 -6.24 -17.20 -4.49
N LYS A 140 -7.55 -17.27 -4.30
CA LYS A 140 -8.18 -17.80 -3.08
C LYS A 140 -8.07 -19.31 -2.91
N GLU A 141 -7.97 -20.05 -4.02
CA GLU A 141 -7.79 -21.51 -4.02
C GLU A 141 -6.34 -21.96 -3.77
N ASN A 142 -5.36 -21.05 -3.86
CA ASN A 142 -3.94 -21.31 -3.60
C ASN A 142 -3.52 -20.86 -2.19
#